data_AF-A0A9D5C055-F1
#
_entry.id   AF-A0A9D5C055-F1
#
_cell.length_a   1.000
_cell.length_b   1.000
_cell.length_c   1.000
_cell.angle_alpha   90.00
_cell.angle_beta   90.00
_cell.angle_gamma   90.00
#
_symmetry.space_group_name_H-M   'P 1'
#
loop_
_entity.id
_entity.type
_entity.pdbx_description
1 polymer ?
#
loop_
_entity_poly.entity_id
_entity_poly.type
_entity_poly.pdbx_seq_one_letter_code
_entity_poly.pdbx_strand_id
1 'polypeptide(L)'
;MAGSFKTHRYETCTGSKQYKLLAYVISFLPYYWRAMQCARRYIEEGYDANHLANAGKYISAMLAAAVRWKYAVDPSPLWLAIVILSSTMATVYQLYWDFVKDWGLFSLSSRNFLLRDDLVLQNKTIYYASIAFNFALRLAWIETVLHLSLGPVENRLVDFLLASLEIIRRGHWNFYRLENEHLNNVGKFRAIKTVPLPFREMEYGE
;
A
#
# COMPACT_ATOMS: atom_id res chain seq x y z
N MET A 1 -43.54 -9.46 -4.13
CA MET A 1 -43.06 -9.31 -5.53
C MET A 1 -41.55 -9.50 -5.56
N ALA A 2 -41.09 -10.76 -5.57
CA ALA A 2 -39.67 -11.10 -5.73
C ALA A 2 -39.39 -11.21 -7.23
N GLY A 3 -39.14 -10.07 -7.87
CA GLY A 3 -38.70 -10.00 -9.26
C GLY A 3 -37.28 -10.55 -9.37
N SER A 4 -37.16 -11.63 -10.15
CA SER A 4 -35.93 -12.38 -10.38
C SER A 4 -34.75 -11.51 -10.79
N PHE A 5 -33.60 -11.69 -10.14
CA PHE A 5 -32.31 -11.08 -10.50
C PHE A 5 -31.86 -11.36 -11.96
N LYS A 6 -32.60 -12.18 -12.74
CA LYS A 6 -32.34 -12.49 -14.15
C LYS A 6 -32.88 -11.46 -15.16
N THR A 7 -33.81 -10.57 -14.80
CA THR A 7 -34.49 -9.72 -15.80
C THR A 7 -33.92 -8.30 -15.95
N HIS A 8 -33.04 -7.85 -15.06
CA HIS A 8 -32.41 -6.53 -15.17
C HIS A 8 -30.97 -6.64 -15.69
N ARG A 9 -30.63 -5.85 -16.72
CA ARG A 9 -29.23 -5.69 -17.17
C ARG A 9 -28.41 -5.15 -15.99
N TYR A 10 -27.21 -5.68 -15.79
CA TYR A 10 -26.28 -5.27 -14.72
C TYR A 10 -26.10 -3.74 -14.60
N GLU A 11 -26.11 -3.05 -15.74
CA GLU A 11 -26.04 -1.59 -15.85
C GLU A 11 -27.16 -0.86 -15.09
N THR A 12 -28.35 -1.47 -14.95
CA THR A 12 -29.46 -0.92 -14.18
C THR A 12 -29.13 -0.84 -12.69
N CYS A 13 -28.36 -1.79 -12.15
CA CYS A 13 -27.96 -1.81 -10.74
C CYS A 13 -26.80 -0.85 -10.44
N THR A 14 -25.80 -0.77 -11.33
CA THR A 14 -24.61 0.08 -11.14
C THR A 14 -24.83 1.53 -11.54
N GLY A 15 -25.88 1.82 -12.31
CA GLY A 15 -26.24 3.17 -12.72
C GLY A 15 -26.79 4.06 -11.60
N SER A 16 -27.29 3.47 -10.50
CA SER A 16 -27.92 4.23 -9.42
C SER A 16 -26.89 5.09 -8.65
N LYS A 17 -27.26 6.35 -8.34
CA LYS A 17 -26.43 7.24 -7.51
C LYS A 17 -26.11 6.63 -6.14
N GLN A 18 -27.06 5.90 -5.56
CA GLN A 18 -26.89 5.22 -4.27
C GLN A 18 -25.82 4.14 -4.33
N TYR A 19 -25.81 3.29 -5.36
CA TYR A 19 -24.78 2.28 -5.55
C TYR A 19 -23.39 2.90 -5.71
N LYS A 20 -23.26 3.95 -6.55
CA LYS A 20 -21.99 4.66 -6.76
C LYS A 20 -21.46 5.31 -5.47
N LEU A 21 -22.35 5.90 -4.68
CA LEU A 21 -22.00 6.49 -3.38
C LEU A 21 -21.55 5.42 -2.38
N LEU A 22 -22.28 4.31 -2.28
CA LEU A 22 -21.93 3.19 -1.39
C LEU A 22 -20.57 2.58 -1.76
N ALA A 23 -20.34 2.33 -3.05
CA ALA A 23 -19.06 1.81 -3.54
C ALA A 23 -17.90 2.74 -3.20
N TYR A 24 -18.11 4.06 -3.34
CA TYR A 24 -17.12 5.06 -2.94
C TYR A 24 -16.85 5.06 -1.44
N VAL A 25 -17.90 5.06 -0.60
CA VAL A 25 -17.76 5.03 0.86
C VAL A 25 -17.03 3.77 1.31
N ILE A 26 -17.40 2.60 0.80
CA ILE A 26 -16.75 1.32 1.12
C ILE A 26 -15.26 1.36 0.74
N SER A 27 -14.93 1.94 -0.42
CA SER A 27 -13.53 2.06 -0.87
C SER A 27 -12.73 3.09 -0.06
N PHE A 28 -13.39 4.10 0.51
CA PHE A 28 -12.76 5.18 1.27
C PHE A 28 -12.49 4.82 2.74
N LEU A 29 -13.37 4.04 3.35
CA LEU A 29 -13.31 3.68 4.78
C LEU A 29 -11.96 3.11 5.23
N PRO A 30 -11.31 2.17 4.51
CA PRO A 30 -10.01 1.63 4.92
C PRO A 30 -8.93 2.69 5.05
N TYR A 31 -8.88 3.66 4.12
CA TYR A 31 -7.90 4.74 4.16
C TYR A 31 -8.15 5.70 5.32
N TYR A 32 -9.43 6.03 5.55
CA TYR A 32 -9.83 6.88 6.66
C TYR A 32 -9.45 6.27 8.02
N TRP A 33 -9.77 4.99 8.24
CA TRP A 33 -9.43 4.31 9.49
C TRP A 33 -7.92 4.26 9.73
N ARG A 34 -7.12 4.01 8.67
CA ARG A 34 -5.66 4.01 8.79
C ARG A 34 -5.11 5.41 9.10
N ALA A 35 -5.63 6.46 8.47
CA ALA A 35 -5.26 7.83 8.78
C ALA A 35 -5.56 8.18 10.25
N MET A 36 -6.75 7.81 10.75
CA MET A 36 -7.15 8.06 12.14
C MET A 36 -6.30 7.27 13.14
N GLN A 37 -5.94 6.02 12.84
CA GLN A 37 -5.03 5.24 13.67
C GLN A 37 -3.65 5.91 13.76
N CYS A 38 -3.12 6.41 12.65
CA CYS A 38 -1.84 7.12 12.61
C CYS A 38 -1.90 8.45 13.36
N ALA A 39 -2.99 9.22 13.20
CA ALA A 39 -3.21 10.46 13.94
C ALA A 39 -3.31 10.23 15.45
N ARG A 40 -3.99 9.15 15.87
CA ARG A 40 -4.08 8.76 17.28
C ARG A 40 -2.70 8.41 17.85
N ARG A 41 -1.94 7.55 17.16
CA ARG A 41 -0.58 7.19 17.58
C ARG A 41 0.36 8.38 17.63
N TYR A 42 0.23 9.33 16.70
CA TYR A 42 0.99 10.56 16.72
C TYR A 42 0.79 11.34 18.02
N ILE A 43 -0.45 11.42 18.51
CA ILE A 43 -0.77 12.09 19.78
C ILE A 43 -0.29 11.26 20.98
N GLU A 44 -0.53 9.94 20.96
CA GLU A 44 -0.21 9.05 22.09
C GLU A 44 1.30 8.80 22.28
N GLU A 45 2.09 8.72 21.21
CA GLU A 45 3.54 8.44 21.25
C GLU A 45 4.41 9.71 21.32
N GLY A 46 3.81 10.88 21.59
CA GLY A 46 4.56 12.12 21.82
C GLY A 46 5.05 12.82 20.55
N TYR A 47 4.21 12.87 19.51
CA TYR A 47 4.42 13.64 18.28
C TYR A 47 5.55 13.11 17.36
N ASP A 48 5.72 11.79 17.24
CA ASP A 48 6.66 11.22 16.24
C ASP A 48 6.21 11.53 14.81
N ALA A 49 7.02 12.30 14.10
CA ALA A 49 6.81 12.71 12.71
C ALA A 49 6.61 11.53 11.74
N ASN A 50 7.10 10.32 12.06
CA ASN A 50 6.85 9.14 11.23
C ASN A 50 5.35 8.76 11.21
N HIS A 51 4.63 8.87 12.32
CA HIS A 51 3.20 8.59 12.36
C HIS A 51 2.39 9.62 11.58
N LEU A 52 2.78 10.89 11.68
CA LEU A 52 2.16 11.97 10.92
C LEU A 52 2.42 11.81 9.41
N ALA A 53 3.64 11.45 9.02
CA ALA A 53 3.98 11.14 7.64
C ALA A 53 3.12 9.98 7.11
N ASN A 54 2.97 8.90 7.89
CA ASN A 54 2.11 7.77 7.51
C ASN A 54 0.63 8.19 7.37
N ALA A 55 0.12 9.07 8.25
CA ALA A 55 -1.23 9.64 8.10
C ALA A 55 -1.36 10.43 6.78
N GLY A 56 -0.37 11.26 6.48
CA GLY A 56 -0.28 12.02 5.23
C GLY A 56 -0.29 11.12 3.98
N LYS A 57 0.38 9.96 4.02
CA LYS A 57 0.30 8.95 2.95
C LYS A 57 -1.14 8.54 2.67
N TYR A 58 -1.92 8.17 3.70
CA TYR A 58 -3.32 7.75 3.51
C TYR A 58 -4.21 8.90 3.03
N ILE A 59 -4.01 10.11 3.56
CA ILE A 59 -4.74 11.31 3.12
C ILE A 59 -4.46 11.61 1.64
N SER A 60 -3.21 11.50 1.19
CA SER A 60 -2.85 11.72 -0.22
C SER A 60 -3.55 10.73 -1.16
N ALA A 61 -3.67 9.46 -0.75
CA ALA A 61 -4.40 8.45 -1.51
C ALA A 61 -5.91 8.72 -1.57
N MET A 62 -6.49 9.20 -0.46
CA MET A 62 -7.90 9.61 -0.37
C MET A 62 -8.19 10.79 -1.31
N LEU A 63 -7.34 11.81 -1.32
CA LEU A 63 -7.46 12.95 -2.22
C LEU A 63 -7.39 12.52 -3.70
N ALA A 64 -6.43 11.67 -4.05
CA ALA A 64 -6.33 11.15 -5.41
C ALA A 64 -7.58 10.36 -5.84
N ALA A 65 -8.17 9.57 -4.92
CA ALA A 65 -9.42 8.85 -5.18
C ALA A 65 -10.62 9.80 -5.36
N ALA A 66 -10.72 10.85 -4.54
CA ALA A 66 -11.78 11.85 -4.65
C ALA A 66 -11.72 12.60 -5.99
N VAL A 67 -10.52 12.99 -6.43
CA VAL A 67 -10.31 13.65 -7.73
C VAL A 67 -10.67 12.72 -8.88
N ARG A 68 -10.28 11.43 -8.82
CA ARG A 68 -10.70 10.44 -9.84
C ARG A 68 -12.21 10.29 -9.93
N TRP A 69 -12.89 10.22 -8.79
CA TRP A 69 -14.34 10.17 -8.76
C TRP A 69 -14.97 11.43 -9.38
N LYS A 70 -14.44 12.62 -9.07
CA LYS A 70 -14.90 13.88 -9.65
C LYS A 70 -14.71 13.90 -11.18
N TYR A 71 -13.57 13.43 -11.68
CA TYR A 71 -13.32 13.29 -13.12
C TYR A 71 -14.30 12.31 -13.79
N ALA A 72 -14.61 11.18 -13.14
CA ALA A 72 -15.57 10.21 -13.67
C ALA A 72 -17.02 10.76 -13.76
N VAL A 73 -17.37 11.74 -12.93
CA VAL A 73 -18.68 12.41 -12.95
C VAL A 73 -18.70 13.57 -13.95
N ASP A 74 -17.60 14.30 -14.09
CA ASP A 74 -17.48 15.53 -14.86
C ASP A 74 -16.14 15.56 -15.61
N PRO A 75 -16.05 14.87 -16.76
CA PRO A 75 -14.80 14.73 -17.50
C PRO A 75 -14.41 16.06 -18.14
N SER A 76 -13.30 16.64 -17.69
CA SER A 76 -12.69 17.82 -18.31
C SER A 76 -11.17 17.66 -18.43
N PRO A 77 -10.51 18.33 -19.40
CA PRO A 77 -9.06 18.30 -19.51
C PRO A 77 -8.34 18.78 -18.25
N LEU A 78 -8.92 19.78 -17.56
CA LEU A 78 -8.41 20.27 -16.28
C LEU A 78 -8.49 19.17 -15.20
N TRP A 79 -9.64 18.52 -15.07
CA TRP A 79 -9.80 17.43 -14.09
C TRP A 79 -8.88 16.24 -14.39
N LEU A 80 -8.67 15.92 -15.67
CA LEU A 80 -7.70 14.89 -16.07
C LEU A 80 -6.28 15.25 -15.62
N ALA A 81 -5.84 16.50 -15.83
CA ALA A 81 -4.52 16.95 -15.36
C ALA A 81 -4.38 16.84 -13.84
N ILE A 82 -5.41 17.21 -13.08
CA ILE A 82 -5.43 17.09 -11.61
C ILE A 82 -5.42 15.61 -11.19
N VAL A 83 -6.13 14.71 -11.89
CA VAL A 83 -6.08 13.26 -11.64
C VAL A 83 -4.66 12.73 -11.82
N ILE A 84 -3.99 13.07 -12.92
CA ILE A 84 -2.63 12.62 -13.22
C ILE A 84 -1.67 13.13 -12.14
N LEU A 85 -1.71 14.42 -11.80
CA LEU A 85 -0.84 15.01 -10.81
C LEU A 85 -1.04 14.38 -9.42
N SER A 86 -2.29 14.37 -8.93
CA SER A 86 -2.62 13.86 -7.60
C SER A 86 -2.35 12.36 -7.47
N SER A 87 -2.68 11.55 -8.49
CA SER A 87 -2.43 10.11 -8.49
C SER A 87 -0.94 9.79 -8.59
N THR A 88 -0.17 10.56 -9.36
CA THR A 88 1.29 10.40 -9.45
C THR A 88 1.95 10.73 -8.11
N MET A 89 1.60 11.87 -7.49
CA MET A 89 2.14 12.24 -6.17
C MET A 89 1.82 11.20 -5.11
N ALA A 90 0.56 10.74 -5.06
CA ALA A 90 0.16 9.69 -4.12
C ALA A 90 0.89 8.37 -4.39
N THR A 91 1.12 8.01 -5.67
CA THR A 91 1.84 6.79 -6.05
C THR A 91 3.30 6.86 -5.64
N VAL A 92 3.99 7.97 -5.91
CA VAL A 92 5.38 8.18 -5.52
C VAL A 92 5.55 8.11 -4.01
N TYR A 93 4.67 8.79 -3.25
CA TYR A 93 4.74 8.74 -1.79
C TYR A 93 4.53 7.31 -1.26
N GLN A 94 3.55 6.60 -1.83
CA GLN A 94 3.30 5.22 -1.44
C GLN A 94 4.47 4.28 -1.76
N LEU A 95 5.10 4.41 -2.93
CA LEU A 95 6.26 3.62 -3.32
C LEU A 95 7.46 3.91 -2.43
N TYR A 96 7.73 5.19 -2.13
CA TYR A 96 8.77 5.57 -1.18
C TYR A 96 8.55 4.89 0.16
N TRP A 97 7.31 4.95 0.68
CA TRP A 97 7.01 4.33 1.96
C TRP A 97 7.16 2.81 1.93
N ASP A 98 6.63 2.15 0.91
CA ASP A 98 6.66 0.70 0.81
C ASP A 98 8.11 0.18 0.72
N PHE A 99 8.94 0.81 -0.10
CA PHE A 99 10.31 0.33 -0.28
C PHE A 99 11.28 0.79 0.80
N VAL A 100 11.21 2.06 1.22
CA VAL A 100 12.18 2.63 2.16
C VAL A 100 11.75 2.37 3.61
N LYS A 101 10.49 2.63 3.96
CA LYS A 101 10.02 2.53 5.35
C LYS A 101 9.59 1.12 5.72
N ASP A 102 8.74 0.48 4.90
CA ASP A 102 8.23 -0.85 5.24
C ASP A 102 9.23 -1.95 4.93
N TRP A 103 9.90 -1.93 3.78
CA TRP A 103 10.85 -2.99 3.40
C TRP A 103 12.29 -2.70 3.82
N GLY A 104 12.64 -1.44 4.13
CA GLY A 104 14.01 -1.07 4.54
C GLY A 104 15.03 -1.20 3.41
N LEU A 105 14.59 -1.07 2.16
CA LEU A 105 15.43 -1.13 0.96
C LEU A 105 15.89 0.28 0.55
N PHE A 106 16.76 0.37 -0.44
CA PHE A 106 17.40 1.60 -0.91
C PHE A 106 18.38 2.24 0.08
N SER A 107 19.01 1.44 0.94
CA SER A 107 20.22 1.89 1.65
C SER A 107 21.35 2.09 0.63
N LEU A 108 21.89 3.30 0.54
CA LEU A 108 23.04 3.62 -0.32
C LEU A 108 24.38 3.18 0.30
N SER A 109 24.37 2.79 1.58
CA SER A 109 25.57 2.44 2.34
C SER A 109 25.76 0.92 2.52
N SER A 110 24.86 0.10 1.98
CA SER A 110 24.93 -1.35 2.12
C SER A 110 25.85 -1.99 1.07
N ARG A 111 26.38 -3.16 1.41
CA ARG A 111 27.26 -3.97 0.53
C ARG A 111 26.52 -4.49 -0.71
N ASN A 112 25.19 -4.58 -0.64
CA ASN A 112 24.32 -4.91 -1.76
C ASN A 112 23.69 -3.65 -2.34
N PHE A 113 23.91 -3.35 -3.63
CA PHE A 113 23.34 -2.14 -4.26
C PHE A 113 21.80 -2.10 -4.12
N LEU A 114 21.28 -1.09 -3.40
CA LEU A 114 19.85 -0.85 -3.11
C LEU A 114 19.16 -1.88 -2.18
N LEU A 115 19.85 -2.93 -1.74
CA LEU A 115 19.32 -3.93 -0.81
C LEU A 115 20.03 -3.82 0.53
N ARG A 116 19.35 -4.17 1.62
CA ARG A 116 20.00 -4.31 2.94
C ARG A 116 21.02 -5.46 2.95
N ASP A 117 21.88 -5.45 3.96
CA ASP A 117 22.93 -6.46 4.12
C ASP A 117 22.37 -7.79 4.64
N ASP A 118 21.43 -7.74 5.58
CA ASP A 118 20.74 -8.92 6.12
C ASP A 118 19.46 -9.21 5.34
N LEU A 119 19.45 -10.31 4.59
CA LEU A 119 18.30 -10.77 3.80
C LEU A 119 17.92 -12.17 4.26
N VAL A 120 16.64 -12.41 4.55
CA VAL A 120 16.15 -13.75 4.93
C VAL A 120 16.14 -14.68 3.72
N LEU A 121 15.80 -14.15 2.53
CA LEU A 121 15.88 -14.90 1.29
C LEU A 121 17.30 -14.80 0.71
N GLN A 122 17.93 -15.94 0.47
CA GLN A 122 19.29 -16.00 -0.09
C GLN A 122 19.35 -15.45 -1.53
N ASN A 123 18.27 -15.55 -2.30
CA ASN A 123 18.24 -15.10 -3.69
C ASN A 123 17.82 -13.63 -3.82
N LYS A 124 18.79 -12.76 -4.12
CA LYS A 124 18.60 -11.31 -4.33
C LYS A 124 17.65 -10.97 -5.47
N THR A 125 17.58 -11.82 -6.49
CA THR A 125 16.71 -11.64 -7.68
C THR A 125 15.25 -11.53 -7.28
N ILE A 126 14.84 -12.26 -6.23
CA ILE A 126 13.47 -12.23 -5.74
C ILE A 126 13.14 -10.82 -5.26
N TYR A 127 14.01 -10.15 -4.50
CA TYR A 127 13.76 -8.78 -4.03
C TYR A 127 13.63 -7.77 -5.20
N TYR A 128 14.49 -7.86 -6.21
CA TYR A 128 14.38 -6.97 -7.37
C TYR A 128 13.10 -7.24 -8.18
N ALA A 129 12.73 -8.51 -8.36
CA ALA A 129 11.46 -8.90 -8.99
C ALA A 129 10.26 -8.38 -8.18
N SER A 130 10.33 -8.46 -6.86
CA SER A 130 9.33 -7.94 -5.92
C SER A 130 9.17 -6.42 -6.00
N ILE A 131 10.28 -5.69 -6.12
CA ILE A 131 10.27 -4.23 -6.36
C ILE A 131 9.57 -3.92 -7.68
N ALA A 132 9.98 -4.57 -8.77
CA ALA A 132 9.40 -4.37 -10.10
C ALA A 132 7.90 -4.71 -10.12
N PHE A 133 7.51 -5.82 -9.51
CA PHE A 133 6.12 -6.26 -9.41
C PHE A 133 5.26 -5.28 -8.62
N ASN A 134 5.72 -4.83 -7.44
CA ASN A 134 4.98 -3.84 -6.65
C ASN A 134 4.87 -2.50 -7.38
N PHE A 135 5.93 -2.07 -8.09
CA PHE A 135 5.90 -0.86 -8.90
C PHE A 135 4.87 -0.95 -10.03
N ALA A 136 4.93 -2.01 -10.85
CA ALA A 136 4.04 -2.20 -11.99
C ALA A 136 2.57 -2.25 -11.56
N LEU A 137 2.24 -3.01 -10.52
CA LEU A 137 0.86 -3.08 -10.01
C LEU A 137 0.41 -1.77 -9.36
N ARG A 138 1.32 -0.94 -8.84
CA ARG A 138 0.95 0.40 -8.33
C ARG A 138 0.55 1.36 -9.46
N LEU A 139 0.97 1.09 -10.69
CA LEU A 139 0.55 1.83 -11.87
C LEU A 139 -0.78 1.33 -12.46
N ALA A 140 -1.42 0.32 -11.85
CA ALA A 140 -2.70 -0.22 -12.33
C ALA A 140 -3.82 0.84 -12.42
N TRP A 141 -3.74 1.93 -11.65
CA TRP A 141 -4.72 3.03 -11.77
C TRP A 141 -4.70 3.70 -13.15
N ILE A 142 -3.59 3.62 -13.89
CA ILE A 142 -3.47 4.18 -15.25
C ILE A 142 -4.46 3.47 -16.18
N GLU A 143 -4.61 2.15 -16.04
CA GLU A 143 -5.59 1.37 -16.81
C GLU A 143 -7.01 1.93 -16.59
N THR A 144 -7.37 2.22 -15.33
CA THR A 144 -8.70 2.76 -14.99
C THR A 144 -8.98 4.15 -15.56
N VAL A 145 -7.94 4.92 -15.92
CA VAL A 145 -8.08 6.27 -16.49
C VAL A 145 -8.00 6.25 -18.01
N LEU A 146 -7.12 5.42 -18.57
CA LEU A 146 -6.89 5.35 -20.02
C LEU A 146 -7.85 4.37 -20.72
N HIS A 147 -8.56 3.52 -19.97
CA HIS A 147 -9.38 2.43 -20.51
C HIS A 147 -8.66 1.73 -21.66
N LEU A 148 -7.43 1.27 -21.38
CA LEU A 148 -6.58 0.63 -22.37
C LEU A 148 -7.37 -0.54 -22.96
N SER A 149 -7.83 -0.40 -24.19
CA SER A 149 -8.58 -1.44 -24.88
C SER A 149 -7.64 -2.61 -25.16
N LEU A 150 -7.50 -3.52 -24.19
CA LEU A 150 -6.71 -4.74 -24.29
C LEU A 150 -7.44 -5.73 -25.21
N GLY A 151 -7.56 -5.40 -26.49
CA GLY A 151 -8.18 -6.25 -27.51
C GLY A 151 -9.65 -6.60 -27.22
N PRO A 152 -10.15 -7.76 -27.71
CA PRO A 152 -11.53 -8.21 -27.48
C PRO A 152 -11.76 -8.75 -26.05
N VAL A 153 -10.82 -8.52 -25.12
CA VAL A 153 -10.95 -8.99 -23.75
C VAL A 153 -12.06 -8.21 -23.06
N GLU A 154 -12.95 -8.95 -22.43
CA GLU A 154 -14.06 -8.38 -21.68
C GLU A 154 -13.53 -7.56 -20.49
N ASN A 155 -13.93 -6.29 -20.38
CA ASN A 155 -13.52 -5.39 -19.28
C ASN A 155 -13.70 -6.02 -17.88
N ARG A 156 -14.69 -6.91 -17.73
CA ARG A 156 -14.95 -7.66 -16.49
C ARG A 156 -13.82 -8.61 -16.10
N LEU A 157 -13.18 -9.25 -17.07
CA LEU A 157 -12.04 -10.12 -16.82
C LEU A 157 -10.83 -9.28 -16.39
N VAL A 158 -10.63 -8.11 -16.99
CA VAL A 158 -9.57 -7.17 -16.61
C VAL A 158 -9.76 -6.72 -15.16
N ASP A 159 -10.97 -6.27 -14.78
CA ASP A 159 -11.30 -5.87 -13.41
C ASP A 159 -11.03 -7.00 -12.40
N PHE A 160 -11.44 -8.23 -12.72
CA PHE A 160 -11.22 -9.40 -11.88
C PHE A 160 -9.73 -9.72 -11.71
N LEU A 161 -8.95 -9.65 -12.79
CA LEU A 161 -7.51 -9.91 -12.76
C LEU A 161 -6.77 -8.82 -11.97
N LEU A 162 -7.12 -7.54 -12.17
CA LEU A 162 -6.53 -6.43 -11.42
C LEU A 162 -6.85 -6.53 -9.92
N ALA A 163 -8.08 -6.87 -9.56
CA ALA A 163 -8.47 -7.09 -8.16
C ALA A 163 -7.70 -8.27 -7.53
N SER A 164 -7.54 -9.37 -8.27
CA SER A 164 -6.78 -10.54 -7.82
C SER A 164 -5.29 -10.22 -7.64
N LEU A 165 -4.70 -9.48 -8.58
CA LEU A 165 -3.32 -9.03 -8.51
C LEU A 165 -3.08 -8.07 -7.33
N GLU A 166 -4.04 -7.19 -7.01
CA GLU A 166 -3.96 -6.33 -5.83
C GLU A 166 -3.93 -7.13 -4.52
N ILE A 167 -4.69 -8.23 -4.42
CA ILE A 167 -4.65 -9.13 -3.25
C ILE A 167 -3.27 -9.77 -3.11
N ILE A 168 -2.73 -10.33 -4.20
CA ILE A 168 -1.39 -10.95 -4.22
C ILE A 168 -0.33 -9.91 -3.83
N ARG A 169 -0.41 -8.70 -4.38
CA ARG A 169 0.50 -7.58 -4.07
C ARG A 169 0.48 -7.23 -2.59
N ARG A 170 -0.69 -7.22 -1.94
CA ARG A 170 -0.80 -6.95 -0.50
C ARG A 170 -0.21 -8.08 0.35
N GLY A 171 -0.45 -9.33 -0.01
CA GLY A 171 0.17 -10.47 0.67
C GLY A 171 1.69 -10.40 0.58
N HIS A 172 2.20 -10.11 -0.61
CA HIS A 172 3.62 -9.93 -0.88
C HIS A 172 4.23 -8.75 -0.11
N TRP A 173 3.58 -7.58 -0.12
CA TRP A 173 4.00 -6.43 0.68
C TRP A 173 4.06 -6.75 2.18
N ASN A 174 3.08 -7.48 2.70
CA ASN A 174 3.03 -7.84 4.11
C ASN A 174 4.17 -8.80 4.51
N PHE A 175 4.54 -9.74 3.63
CA PHE A 175 5.67 -10.63 3.86
C PHE A 175 6.98 -9.84 4.07
N TYR A 176 7.32 -8.94 3.14
CA TYR A 176 8.57 -8.16 3.24
C TYR A 176 8.57 -7.16 4.39
N ARG A 177 7.41 -6.59 4.73
CA ARG A 177 7.24 -5.77 5.92
C ARG A 177 7.55 -6.56 7.19
N LEU A 178 6.96 -7.75 7.32
CA LEU A 178 7.19 -8.64 8.46
C LEU A 178 8.66 -9.06 8.54
N GLU A 179 9.27 -9.39 7.40
CA GLU A 179 10.69 -9.72 7.31
C GLU A 179 11.57 -8.56 7.80
N ASN A 180 11.29 -7.33 7.35
CA ASN A 180 12.02 -6.14 7.78
C ASN A 180 11.85 -5.86 9.27
N GLU A 181 10.63 -5.99 9.80
CA GLU A 181 10.37 -5.81 11.22
C GLU A 181 11.06 -6.88 12.07
N HIS A 182 11.08 -8.13 11.60
CA HIS A 182 11.80 -9.23 12.25
C HIS A 182 13.30 -8.93 12.34
N LEU A 183 13.93 -8.55 11.22
CA LEU A 183 15.36 -8.23 11.20
C LEU A 183 15.71 -7.02 12.07
N ASN A 184 14.88 -5.97 12.05
CA ASN A 184 15.06 -4.81 12.92
C ASN A 184 14.91 -5.15 14.41
N ASN A 185 14.02 -6.08 14.77
CA ASN A 185 13.83 -6.51 16.15
C ASN A 185 14.96 -7.43 16.64
N VAL A 186 15.46 -8.32 15.79
CA VAL A 186 16.62 -9.18 16.07
C VAL A 186 17.89 -8.34 16.22
N GLY A 187 18.15 -7.41 15.29
CA GLY A 187 19.34 -6.54 15.33
C GLY A 187 19.39 -5.57 16.52
N LYS A 188 18.23 -5.23 17.10
CA LYS A 188 18.13 -4.39 18.32
C LYS A 188 18.05 -5.22 19.63
N PHE A 189 18.33 -6.53 19.58
CA PHE A 189 18.22 -7.46 20.72
C PHE A 189 16.84 -7.48 21.40
N ARG A 190 15.80 -7.01 20.72
CA ARG A 190 14.43 -6.93 21.27
C ARG A 190 13.70 -8.28 21.23
N ALA A 191 14.25 -9.24 20.48
CA ALA A 191 13.74 -10.60 20.33
C ALA A 191 14.18 -11.55 21.46
N ILE A 192 15.19 -11.17 22.27
CA ILE A 192 15.69 -12.02 23.37
C ILE A 192 15.42 -11.30 24.69
N LYS A 193 14.61 -11.94 25.54
CA LYS A 193 14.30 -11.47 26.90
C LYS A 193 15.45 -11.70 27.88
N THR A 194 16.69 -11.82 27.42
CA THR A 194 17.86 -11.88 28.31
C THR A 194 18.32 -10.45 28.54
N VAL A 195 17.74 -9.82 29.56
CA VAL A 195 18.32 -8.63 30.18
C VAL A 195 19.72 -9.05 30.66
N PRO A 196 20.82 -8.44 30.18
CA PRO A 196 22.13 -8.72 30.76
C PRO A 196 22.06 -8.36 32.24
N LEU A 197 22.25 -9.36 33.11
CA LEU A 197 22.23 -9.14 34.55
C LEU A 197 23.41 -8.22 34.90
N PRO A 198 23.21 -7.22 35.78
CA PRO A 198 24.25 -6.25 36.13
C PRO A 198 25.39 -6.82 36.98
N PHE A 199 25.41 -8.14 37.19
CA PHE A 199 26.42 -8.78 38.02
C PHE A 199 27.47 -9.43 37.12
N ARG A 200 28.65 -8.81 37.13
CA ARG A 200 29.91 -9.41 36.71
C ARG A 200 30.05 -10.71 37.50
N GLU A 201 30.19 -11.84 36.80
CA GLU A 201 30.56 -13.10 37.43
C GLU A 201 31.85 -12.85 38.22
N MET A 202 31.74 -12.78 39.55
CA MET A 202 32.90 -12.79 40.42
C MET A 202 33.44 -14.21 40.30
N GLU A 203 34.54 -14.34 39.57
CA GLU A 203 35.38 -15.53 39.54
C GLU A 203 35.56 -16.02 40.99
N TYR A 204 34.98 -17.17 41.31
CA TYR A 204 35.38 -17.93 42.48
C TYR A 204 36.79 -18.46 42.17
N GLY A 205 37.79 -17.68 42.58
CA GLY A 205 39.17 -18.15 42.68
C GLY A 205 39.25 -19.19 43.79
N GLU A 206 39.66 -20.41 43.41
CA GLU A 206 40.23 -21.42 44.29
C GLU A 206 41.52 -20.93 44.98
#